data_AF-R6DL69-F1
#
_entry.id   AF-R6DL69-F1
#
_cell.length_a   1.000
_cell.length_b   1.000
_cell.length_c   1.000
_cell.angle_alpha   90.00
_cell.angle_beta   90.00
_cell.angle_gamma   90.00
#
_symmetry.space_group_name_H-M   'P 1'
#
loop_
_entity.id
_entity.type
_entity.pdbx_description
1 polymer ?
#
loop_
_entity_poly.entity_id
_entity_poly.type
_entity_poly.pdbx_seq_one_letter_code
_entity_poly.pdbx_strand_id
1 'polypeptide(L)'
;MFTFTDDYKIGIKQIDEEHEQLVALINGTEKMLAENNTELHVLAKNFQKKLKEYAQTHFTHEEHYMELHDDPELPLQKKEHMAFINKVAAFQVDETITEKDLEDMMQFMARWLFGHILSSDVMIGQMKDETDKNDPFAFTDDYITGVHPIDTQHKQLFAIIKEANDLISEDLLHDKYDKIMEILDRLQNYTREHFSDEEEYMKEIGYPKLEEQMRAHEAFIDKLVHIDMNELDAIDDNQQDYLIRLIDFLLTWLSNHILKADKQIGKYAATINQQP
;
A
#
# COMPACT_ATOMS: atom_id res chain seq x y z
N MET A 1 13.03 7.36 -15.83
CA MET A 1 13.19 5.91 -15.65
C MET A 1 12.87 5.54 -14.23
N PHE A 2 11.87 4.70 -14.07
CA PHE A 2 11.45 4.10 -12.82
C PHE A 2 12.35 2.90 -12.50
N THR A 3 12.64 2.70 -11.22
CA THR A 3 13.48 1.59 -10.77
C THR A 3 12.62 0.61 -9.99
N PHE A 4 12.65 -0.66 -10.40
CA PHE A 4 12.05 -1.74 -9.62
C PHE A 4 13.11 -2.30 -8.67
N THR A 5 12.95 -2.01 -7.39
CA THR A 5 13.81 -2.45 -6.29
C THR A 5 13.14 -3.61 -5.53
N ASP A 6 13.91 -4.29 -4.66
CA ASP A 6 13.43 -5.50 -3.97
C ASP A 6 12.27 -5.24 -2.97
N ASP A 7 12.04 -3.99 -2.57
CA ASP A 7 10.89 -3.54 -1.77
C ASP A 7 9.53 -3.70 -2.49
N TYR A 8 9.53 -3.80 -3.82
CA TYR A 8 8.32 -4.06 -4.60
C TYR A 8 8.05 -5.55 -4.84
N LYS A 9 8.92 -6.45 -4.37
CA LYS A 9 8.70 -7.89 -4.49
C LYS A 9 7.90 -8.39 -3.30
N ILE A 10 6.75 -9.00 -3.60
CA ILE A 10 5.86 -9.57 -2.59
C ILE A 10 6.17 -11.05 -2.33
N GLY A 11 7.04 -11.66 -3.15
CA GLY A 11 7.50 -13.05 -3.01
C GLY A 11 6.64 -14.06 -3.75
N ILE A 12 5.66 -13.60 -4.52
CA ILE A 12 4.85 -14.43 -5.42
C ILE A 12 5.47 -14.31 -6.81
N LYS A 13 6.31 -15.28 -7.17
CA LYS A 13 7.18 -15.22 -8.37
C LYS A 13 6.46 -14.72 -9.63
N GLN A 14 5.26 -15.24 -9.92
CA GLN A 14 4.52 -14.83 -11.12
C GLN A 14 4.10 -13.36 -11.06
N ILE A 15 3.62 -12.89 -9.92
CA ILE A 15 3.18 -11.51 -9.71
C ILE A 15 4.40 -10.56 -9.71
N ASP A 16 5.48 -10.94 -9.03
CA ASP A 16 6.75 -10.17 -9.03
C ASP A 16 7.31 -10.00 -10.47
N GLU A 17 7.29 -11.08 -11.27
CA GLU A 17 7.70 -11.04 -12.69
C GLU A 17 6.81 -10.13 -13.54
N GLU A 18 5.53 -10.00 -13.19
CA GLU A 18 4.58 -9.11 -13.88
C GLU A 18 4.78 -7.66 -13.46
N HIS A 19 4.99 -7.37 -12.17
CA HIS A 19 5.34 -6.02 -11.72
C HIS A 19 6.58 -5.48 -12.43
N GLU A 20 7.63 -6.31 -12.58
CA GLU A 20 8.82 -5.97 -13.35
C GLU A 20 8.50 -5.64 -14.82
N GLN A 21 7.55 -6.37 -15.44
CA GLN A 21 7.11 -6.13 -16.82
C GLN A 21 6.41 -4.78 -16.98
N LEU A 22 5.59 -4.34 -16.02
CA LEU A 22 4.95 -3.03 -16.10
C LEU A 22 5.99 -1.90 -15.99
N VAL A 23 6.95 -2.02 -15.09
CA VAL A 23 8.06 -1.04 -15.00
C VAL A 23 8.86 -1.01 -16.31
N ALA A 24 9.15 -2.17 -16.90
CA ALA A 24 9.81 -2.25 -18.19
C ALA A 24 8.98 -1.61 -19.33
N LEU A 25 7.65 -1.76 -19.31
CA LEU A 25 6.74 -1.14 -20.28
C LEU A 25 6.79 0.39 -20.18
N ILE A 26 6.76 0.94 -18.97
CA ILE A 26 6.83 2.40 -18.75
C ILE A 26 8.19 2.92 -19.21
N ASN A 27 9.29 2.31 -18.75
CA ASN A 27 10.65 2.73 -19.12
C ASN A 27 10.92 2.61 -20.62
N GLY A 28 10.38 1.58 -21.28
CA GLY A 28 10.47 1.42 -22.72
C GLY A 28 9.76 2.54 -23.47
N THR A 29 8.59 2.97 -22.98
CA THR A 29 7.81 4.07 -23.55
C THR A 29 8.52 5.41 -23.37
N GLU A 30 9.05 5.69 -22.18
CA GLU A 30 9.87 6.89 -21.92
C GLU A 30 11.08 6.97 -22.87
N LYS A 31 11.77 5.83 -23.08
CA LYS A 31 12.91 5.79 -23.99
C LYS A 31 12.51 6.09 -25.43
N MET A 32 11.43 5.49 -25.92
CA MET A 32 10.93 5.73 -27.28
C MET A 32 10.49 7.19 -27.48
N LEU A 33 9.90 7.80 -26.44
CA LEU A 33 9.54 9.21 -26.42
C LEU A 33 10.78 10.09 -26.53
N ALA A 34 11.81 9.84 -25.71
CA ALA A 34 13.05 10.61 -25.70
C ALA A 34 13.85 10.51 -27.01
N GLU A 35 13.81 9.35 -27.68
CA GLU A 35 14.48 9.15 -28.96
C GLU A 35 13.70 9.72 -30.16
N ASN A 36 12.43 10.13 -29.96
CA ASN A 36 11.52 10.64 -30.99
C ASN A 36 11.43 9.72 -32.24
N ASN A 37 11.45 8.42 -32.01
CA ASN A 37 11.52 7.39 -33.05
C ASN A 37 10.15 6.93 -33.56
N THR A 38 9.06 7.46 -33.03
CA THR A 38 7.68 7.06 -33.35
C THR A 38 6.77 8.26 -33.21
N GLU A 39 5.80 8.40 -34.12
CA GLU A 39 4.79 9.45 -34.00
C GLU A 39 4.08 9.35 -32.64
N LEU A 40 3.97 10.47 -31.93
CA LEU A 40 3.52 10.51 -30.54
C LEU A 40 2.17 9.81 -30.32
N HIS A 41 1.19 10.07 -31.19
CA HIS A 41 -0.13 9.43 -31.08
C HIS A 41 -0.06 7.91 -31.28
N VAL A 42 0.84 7.41 -32.14
CA VAL A 42 1.07 5.97 -32.35
C VAL A 42 1.74 5.37 -31.11
N LEU A 43 2.75 6.06 -30.56
CA LEU A 43 3.44 5.63 -29.33
C LEU A 43 2.46 5.53 -28.17
N ALA A 44 1.67 6.58 -27.92
CA ALA A 44 0.71 6.62 -26.84
C ALA A 44 -0.39 5.56 -27.01
N LYS A 45 -0.90 5.35 -28.23
CA LYS A 45 -1.91 4.33 -28.51
C LYS A 45 -1.37 2.92 -28.27
N ASN A 46 -0.11 2.68 -28.64
CA ASN A 46 0.56 1.41 -28.38
C ASN A 46 0.79 1.20 -26.88
N PHE A 47 1.22 2.22 -26.15
CA PHE A 47 1.41 2.15 -24.70
C PHE A 47 0.07 1.89 -23.99
N GLN A 48 -0.98 2.64 -24.28
CA GLN A 48 -2.32 2.42 -23.70
C GLN A 48 -2.86 1.01 -24.01
N LYS A 49 -2.65 0.51 -25.23
CA LYS A 49 -3.05 -0.85 -25.60
C LYS A 49 -2.32 -1.91 -24.78
N LYS A 50 -0.97 -1.85 -24.74
CA LYS A 50 -0.15 -2.80 -23.98
C LYS A 50 -0.46 -2.77 -22.48
N LEU A 51 -0.73 -1.58 -21.95
CA LEU A 51 -1.13 -1.38 -20.57
C LEU A 51 -2.47 -2.05 -20.25
N LYS A 52 -3.48 -1.92 -21.13
CA LYS A 52 -4.76 -2.62 -20.97
C LYS A 52 -4.59 -4.13 -21.00
N GLU A 53 -3.75 -4.64 -21.90
CA GLU A 53 -3.44 -6.07 -21.99
C GLU A 53 -2.72 -6.56 -20.72
N TYR A 54 -1.69 -5.82 -20.26
CA TYR A 54 -1.00 -6.09 -19.01
C TYR A 54 -1.97 -6.12 -17.83
N ALA A 55 -2.75 -5.07 -17.62
CA ALA A 55 -3.63 -4.93 -16.46
C ALA A 55 -4.66 -6.07 -16.41
N GLN A 56 -5.25 -6.41 -17.57
CA GLN A 56 -6.19 -7.53 -17.64
C GLN A 56 -5.53 -8.85 -17.24
N THR A 57 -4.33 -9.13 -17.75
CA THR A 57 -3.62 -10.38 -17.44
C THR A 57 -3.18 -10.43 -15.99
N HIS A 58 -2.52 -9.38 -15.52
CA HIS A 58 -1.96 -9.28 -14.18
C HIS A 58 -3.04 -9.40 -13.11
N PHE A 59 -4.09 -8.57 -13.16
CA PHE A 59 -5.18 -8.64 -12.19
C PHE A 59 -5.92 -9.97 -12.23
N THR A 60 -6.02 -10.62 -13.38
CA THR A 60 -6.60 -11.98 -13.44
C THR A 60 -5.74 -12.98 -12.67
N HIS A 61 -4.42 -12.91 -12.79
CA HIS A 61 -3.52 -13.82 -12.07
C HIS A 61 -3.50 -13.54 -10.57
N GLU A 62 -3.46 -12.27 -10.19
CA GLU A 62 -3.50 -11.81 -8.80
C GLU A 62 -4.82 -12.19 -8.13
N GLU A 63 -5.95 -11.82 -8.72
CA GLU A 63 -7.27 -12.18 -8.20
C GLU A 63 -7.46 -13.70 -8.11
N HIS A 64 -6.94 -14.45 -9.09
CA HIS A 64 -6.98 -15.92 -9.03
C HIS A 64 -6.12 -16.46 -7.89
N TYR A 65 -4.94 -15.88 -7.66
CA TYR A 65 -4.08 -16.27 -6.53
C TYR A 65 -4.80 -15.99 -5.20
N MET A 66 -5.40 -14.82 -5.05
CA MET A 66 -6.17 -14.45 -3.87
C MET A 66 -7.39 -15.37 -3.66
N GLU A 67 -8.13 -15.69 -4.72
CA GLU A 67 -9.25 -16.64 -4.67
C GLU A 67 -8.81 -18.04 -4.19
N LEU A 68 -7.63 -18.50 -4.61
CA LEU A 68 -7.10 -19.80 -4.18
C LEU A 68 -6.68 -19.84 -2.71
N HIS A 69 -6.46 -18.68 -2.09
CA HIS A 69 -6.02 -18.55 -0.70
C HIS A 69 -7.10 -17.97 0.23
N ASP A 70 -8.35 -17.84 -0.27
CA ASP A 70 -9.46 -17.25 0.46
C ASP A 70 -9.12 -15.86 1.04
N ASP A 71 -8.37 -15.05 0.28
CA ASP A 71 -7.83 -13.77 0.76
C ASP A 71 -8.96 -12.74 0.99
N PRO A 72 -9.09 -12.18 2.22
CA PRO A 72 -10.19 -11.30 2.58
C PRO A 72 -10.14 -9.92 1.89
N GLU A 73 -8.98 -9.52 1.35
CA GLU A 73 -8.84 -8.25 0.62
C GLU A 73 -9.32 -8.34 -0.83
N LEU A 74 -9.60 -9.54 -1.34
CA LEU A 74 -9.99 -9.77 -2.73
C LEU A 74 -11.14 -8.85 -3.20
N PRO A 75 -12.24 -8.63 -2.43
CA PRO A 75 -13.30 -7.73 -2.86
C PRO A 75 -12.83 -6.27 -3.02
N LEU A 76 -11.93 -5.82 -2.14
CA LEU A 76 -11.39 -4.46 -2.17
C LEU A 76 -10.42 -4.29 -3.34
N GLN A 77 -9.48 -5.21 -3.52
CA GLN A 77 -8.52 -5.14 -4.63
C GLN A 77 -9.22 -5.24 -5.99
N LYS A 78 -10.25 -6.10 -6.15
CA LYS A 78 -11.10 -6.10 -7.36
C LYS A 78 -11.69 -4.73 -7.68
N LYS A 79 -12.11 -3.98 -6.65
CA LYS A 79 -12.63 -2.62 -6.83
C LYS A 79 -11.52 -1.65 -7.28
N GLU A 80 -10.34 -1.74 -6.67
CA GLU A 80 -9.16 -0.96 -7.05
C GLU A 80 -8.72 -1.23 -8.50
N HIS A 81 -8.65 -2.51 -8.89
CA HIS A 81 -8.35 -2.97 -10.25
C HIS A 81 -9.35 -2.43 -11.27
N MET A 82 -10.64 -2.52 -10.97
CA MET A 82 -11.68 -1.97 -11.83
C MET A 82 -11.58 -0.45 -11.96
N ALA A 83 -11.31 0.26 -10.86
CA ALA A 83 -11.09 1.71 -10.90
C ALA A 83 -9.89 2.07 -11.78
N PHE A 84 -8.79 1.31 -11.68
CA PHE A 84 -7.62 1.47 -12.53
C PHE A 84 -7.93 1.22 -14.00
N ILE A 85 -8.58 0.10 -14.35
CA ILE A 85 -8.97 -0.22 -15.72
C ILE A 85 -9.83 0.90 -16.31
N ASN A 86 -10.81 1.40 -15.55
CA ASN A 86 -11.67 2.50 -15.96
C ASN A 86 -10.89 3.79 -16.19
N LYS A 87 -9.93 4.10 -15.31
CA LYS A 87 -9.07 5.28 -15.46
C LYS A 87 -8.15 5.17 -16.68
N VAL A 88 -7.57 4.00 -16.92
CA VAL A 88 -6.75 3.72 -18.12
C VAL A 88 -7.58 3.86 -19.41
N ALA A 89 -8.83 3.40 -19.38
CA ALA A 89 -9.76 3.52 -20.49
C ALA A 89 -10.20 4.98 -20.76
N ALA A 90 -10.22 5.81 -19.72
CA ALA A 90 -10.64 7.21 -19.81
C ALA A 90 -9.57 8.16 -20.39
N PHE A 91 -8.30 7.76 -20.45
CA PHE A 91 -7.27 8.57 -21.13
C PHE A 91 -7.60 8.72 -22.61
N GLN A 92 -7.70 9.98 -23.05
CA GLN A 92 -7.91 10.32 -24.44
C GLN A 92 -6.59 10.19 -25.20
N VAL A 93 -6.54 9.23 -26.11
CA VAL A 93 -5.36 8.95 -26.94
C VAL A 93 -5.76 9.08 -28.40
N ASP A 94 -5.70 10.31 -28.91
CA ASP A 94 -6.00 10.68 -30.28
C ASP A 94 -4.89 11.54 -30.91
N GLU A 95 -5.15 12.11 -32.08
CA GLU A 95 -4.17 12.93 -32.83
C GLU A 95 -3.76 14.22 -32.11
N THR A 96 -4.50 14.65 -31.08
CA THR A 96 -4.25 15.88 -30.31
C THR A 96 -3.37 15.68 -29.09
N ILE A 97 -3.01 14.42 -28.78
CA ILE A 97 -2.21 14.09 -27.59
C ILE A 97 -0.87 14.82 -27.59
N THR A 98 -0.48 15.31 -26.42
CA THR A 98 0.80 15.98 -26.20
C THR A 98 1.78 15.07 -25.46
N GLU A 99 3.08 15.39 -25.52
CA GLU A 99 4.09 14.66 -24.74
C GLU A 99 3.74 14.70 -23.25
N LYS A 100 3.21 15.83 -22.79
CA LYS A 100 2.77 16.01 -21.41
C LYS A 100 1.64 15.05 -21.02
N ASP A 101 0.68 14.82 -21.90
CA ASP A 101 -0.41 13.86 -21.63
C ASP A 101 0.12 12.43 -21.51
N LEU A 102 1.08 12.04 -22.36
CA LEU A 102 1.73 10.73 -22.30
C LEU A 102 2.58 10.59 -21.02
N GLU A 103 3.32 11.62 -20.65
CA GLU A 103 4.05 11.69 -19.38
C GLU A 103 3.12 11.56 -18.17
N ASP A 104 2.01 12.29 -18.16
CA ASP A 104 1.02 12.25 -17.07
C ASP A 104 0.37 10.87 -16.97
N MET A 105 0.11 10.21 -18.10
CA MET A 105 -0.35 8.82 -18.13
C MET A 105 0.70 7.87 -17.53
N MET A 106 1.97 7.97 -17.92
CA MET A 106 3.07 7.16 -17.37
C MET A 106 3.28 7.40 -15.87
N GLN A 107 3.23 8.66 -15.43
CA GLN A 107 3.36 9.02 -14.02
C GLN A 107 2.18 8.51 -13.19
N PHE A 108 0.95 8.61 -13.69
CA PHE A 108 -0.21 8.03 -13.03
C PHE A 108 -0.07 6.50 -12.90
N MET A 109 0.42 5.80 -13.94
CA MET A 109 0.67 4.35 -13.87
C MET A 109 1.69 4.00 -12.81
N ALA A 110 2.84 4.67 -12.81
CA ALA A 110 3.90 4.39 -11.86
C ALA A 110 3.43 4.66 -10.42
N ARG A 111 2.77 5.79 -10.17
CA ARG A 111 2.24 6.12 -8.84
C ARG A 111 1.20 5.12 -8.38
N TRP A 112 0.21 4.82 -9.22
CA TRP A 112 -0.83 3.87 -8.86
C TRP A 112 -0.25 2.47 -8.60
N LEU A 113 0.59 1.96 -9.50
CA LEU A 113 1.19 0.63 -9.35
C LEU A 113 2.03 0.54 -8.09
N PHE A 114 2.97 1.46 -7.88
CA PHE A 114 3.86 1.40 -6.73
C PHE A 114 3.11 1.58 -5.42
N GLY A 115 2.11 2.46 -5.39
CA GLY A 115 1.22 2.60 -4.24
C GLY A 115 0.42 1.32 -3.99
N HIS A 116 -0.14 0.71 -5.03
CA HIS A 116 -0.90 -0.53 -4.93
C HIS A 116 -0.02 -1.69 -4.43
N ILE A 117 1.16 -1.90 -5.02
CA ILE A 117 2.10 -2.94 -4.56
C ILE A 117 2.43 -2.76 -3.07
N LEU A 118 2.85 -1.55 -2.67
CA LEU A 118 3.34 -1.29 -1.31
C LEU A 118 2.23 -1.21 -0.24
N SER A 119 0.98 -1.03 -0.64
CA SER A 119 -0.15 -0.89 0.28
C SER A 119 -1.12 -2.07 0.24
N SER A 120 -1.30 -2.72 -0.91
CA SER A 120 -2.28 -3.78 -1.18
C SER A 120 -1.58 -5.11 -1.47
N ASP A 121 -0.79 -5.25 -2.53
CA ASP A 121 -0.27 -6.54 -2.99
C ASP A 121 0.65 -7.20 -1.94
N VAL A 122 1.41 -6.39 -1.18
CA VAL A 122 2.25 -6.88 -0.06
C VAL A 122 1.44 -7.61 1.02
N MET A 123 0.13 -7.41 1.07
CA MET A 123 -0.78 -8.03 2.03
C MET A 123 -1.28 -9.39 1.57
N ILE A 124 -1.11 -9.75 0.30
CA ILE A 124 -1.62 -11.00 -0.27
C ILE A 124 -1.03 -12.19 0.52
N GLY A 125 -1.93 -13.00 1.07
CA GLY A 125 -1.58 -14.17 1.88
C GLY A 125 -0.90 -13.85 3.22
N GLN A 126 -0.89 -12.59 3.66
CA GLN A 126 -0.43 -12.20 5.00
C GLN A 126 -1.56 -12.22 6.05
N MET A 127 -2.82 -12.06 5.61
CA MET A 127 -4.02 -12.18 6.45
C MET A 127 -4.19 -13.66 6.83
N LYS A 128 -3.87 -14.04 8.07
CA LYS A 128 -3.95 -15.45 8.53
C LYS A 128 -5.19 -15.68 9.38
N ASP A 129 -5.77 -16.87 9.20
CA ASP A 129 -6.83 -17.40 10.06
C ASP A 129 -6.36 -17.49 11.53
N GLU A 130 -7.11 -16.83 12.41
CA GLU A 130 -6.87 -16.68 13.85
C GLU A 130 -6.73 -18.04 14.55
N THR A 131 -5.52 -18.58 14.60
CA THR A 131 -5.23 -19.82 15.33
C THR A 131 -4.11 -19.66 16.36
N ASP A 132 -3.54 -18.46 16.51
CA ASP A 132 -2.57 -18.19 17.56
C ASP A 132 -3.24 -17.63 18.82
N LYS A 133 -2.83 -18.11 19.99
CA LYS A 133 -3.51 -17.89 21.29
C LYS A 133 -3.20 -16.53 21.93
N ASN A 134 -2.65 -15.59 21.18
CA ASN A 134 -2.25 -14.27 21.66
C ASN A 134 -3.19 -13.20 21.10
N ASP A 135 -3.51 -12.19 21.91
CA ASP A 135 -4.25 -11.00 21.49
C ASP A 135 -3.49 -10.34 20.32
N PRO A 136 -4.03 -10.35 19.08
CA PRO A 136 -3.32 -9.86 17.91
C PRO A 136 -3.10 -8.34 17.97
N PHE A 137 -3.87 -7.64 18.80
CA PHE A 137 -3.76 -6.20 19.05
C PHE A 137 -2.75 -5.83 20.15
N ALA A 138 -2.10 -6.82 20.77
CA ALA A 138 -1.11 -6.56 21.80
C ALA A 138 0.28 -6.27 21.20
N PHE A 139 0.88 -5.15 21.62
CA PHE A 139 2.30 -4.92 21.37
C PHE A 139 3.15 -5.88 22.21
N THR A 140 3.81 -6.84 21.56
CA THR A 140 4.72 -7.82 22.18
C THR A 140 6.19 -7.45 22.01
N ASP A 141 7.07 -8.19 22.68
CA ASP A 141 8.53 -8.04 22.54
C ASP A 141 9.03 -8.26 21.10
N ASP A 142 8.25 -8.95 20.26
CA ASP A 142 8.59 -9.17 18.86
C ASP A 142 8.60 -7.88 18.04
N TYR A 143 7.87 -6.84 18.47
CA TYR A 143 7.79 -5.54 17.81
C TYR A 143 8.81 -4.51 18.32
N ILE A 144 9.62 -4.86 19.33
CA ILE A 144 10.65 -3.96 19.85
C ILE A 144 11.75 -3.77 18.81
N THR A 145 11.93 -2.52 18.39
CA THR A 145 13.01 -2.06 17.50
C THR A 145 14.30 -1.80 18.27
N GLY A 146 14.20 -1.41 19.54
CA GLY A 146 15.32 -0.95 20.35
C GLY A 146 15.54 0.57 20.27
N VAL A 147 14.67 1.29 19.54
CA VAL A 147 14.65 2.76 19.48
C VAL A 147 13.44 3.23 20.30
N HIS A 148 13.70 3.71 21.52
CA HIS A 148 12.64 3.96 22.52
C HIS A 148 11.50 4.89 22.07
N PRO A 149 11.76 6.01 21.34
CA PRO A 149 10.68 6.83 20.78
C PRO A 149 9.78 6.06 19.81
N ILE A 150 10.36 5.33 18.85
CA ILE A 150 9.65 4.50 17.88
C ILE A 150 8.82 3.42 18.58
N ASP A 151 9.43 2.69 19.54
CA ASP A 151 8.71 1.65 20.30
C ASP A 151 7.53 2.22 21.11
N THR A 152 7.62 3.48 21.55
CA THR A 152 6.52 4.16 22.25
C THR A 152 5.40 4.53 21.28
N GLN A 153 5.74 4.97 20.07
CA GLN A 153 4.76 5.28 19.03
C GLN A 153 4.04 4.03 18.52
N HIS A 154 4.76 2.93 18.30
CA HIS A 154 4.14 1.65 17.94
C HIS A 154 3.10 1.21 18.98
N LYS A 155 3.43 1.26 20.28
CA LYS A 155 2.48 0.92 21.35
C LYS A 155 1.20 1.74 21.27
N GLN A 156 1.32 3.03 20.96
CA GLN A 156 0.17 3.91 20.79
C GLN A 156 -0.65 3.57 19.53
N LEU A 157 0.00 3.23 18.40
CA LEU A 157 -0.68 2.76 17.20
C LEU A 157 -1.49 1.47 17.46
N PHE A 158 -0.87 0.46 18.09
CA PHE A 158 -1.57 -0.76 18.52
C PHE A 158 -2.74 -0.44 19.45
N ALA A 159 -2.59 0.50 20.39
CA ALA A 159 -3.67 0.89 21.29
C ALA A 159 -4.84 1.57 20.54
N ILE A 160 -4.57 2.42 19.55
CA ILE A 160 -5.62 3.07 18.74
C ILE A 160 -6.36 2.02 17.90
N ILE A 161 -5.64 1.09 17.25
CA ILE A 161 -6.24 0.00 16.46
C ILE A 161 -7.08 -0.90 17.37
N LYS A 162 -6.57 -1.22 18.57
CA LYS A 162 -7.31 -2.00 19.57
C LYS A 162 -8.60 -1.32 19.98
N GLU A 163 -8.57 0.00 20.23
CA GLU A 163 -9.78 0.77 20.60
C GLU A 163 -10.84 0.70 19.50
N ALA A 164 -10.44 0.79 18.23
CA ALA A 164 -11.36 0.62 17.10
C ALA A 164 -11.95 -0.79 17.05
N ASN A 165 -11.11 -1.83 17.24
CA ASN A 165 -11.56 -3.22 17.26
C ASN A 165 -12.55 -3.52 18.41
N ASP A 166 -12.23 -3.04 19.61
CA ASP A 166 -13.07 -3.24 20.79
C ASP A 166 -14.45 -2.60 20.56
N LEU A 167 -14.51 -1.41 19.96
CA LEU A 167 -15.76 -0.72 19.61
C LEU A 167 -16.56 -1.43 18.49
N ILE A 168 -15.89 -2.04 17.51
CA ILE A 168 -16.54 -2.85 16.47
C ILE A 168 -17.18 -4.11 17.08
N SER A 169 -16.53 -4.67 18.11
CA SER A 169 -16.95 -5.91 18.78
C SER A 169 -18.10 -5.70 19.78
N GLU A 170 -18.45 -4.45 20.11
CA GLU A 170 -19.59 -4.12 20.96
C GLU A 170 -20.92 -4.18 20.19
N ASP A 171 -21.87 -4.98 20.69
CA ASP A 171 -23.22 -5.08 20.13
C ASP A 171 -24.04 -3.81 20.44
N LEU A 172 -24.84 -3.33 19.47
CA LEU A 172 -25.97 -2.38 19.65
C LEU A 172 -25.68 -0.88 19.86
N LEU A 173 -24.74 -0.27 19.13
CA LEU A 173 -24.60 1.19 19.09
C LEU A 173 -25.00 1.76 17.72
N HIS A 174 -26.09 2.54 17.68
CA HIS A 174 -26.49 3.32 16.49
C HIS A 174 -25.49 4.46 16.18
N ASP A 175 -24.62 4.83 17.14
CA ASP A 175 -23.61 5.90 17.07
C ASP A 175 -22.16 5.36 17.00
N LYS A 176 -21.96 4.05 16.78
CA LYS A 176 -20.61 3.45 16.71
C LYS A 176 -19.81 3.96 15.53
N TYR A 177 -20.45 4.25 14.41
CA TYR A 177 -19.78 4.66 13.19
C TYR A 177 -19.06 5.98 13.37
N ASP A 178 -19.75 7.02 13.85
CA ASP A 178 -19.14 8.33 14.10
C ASP A 178 -17.91 8.21 15.00
N LYS A 179 -18.00 7.40 16.08
CA LYS A 179 -16.88 7.15 16.98
C LYS A 179 -15.74 6.40 16.32
N ILE A 180 -16.03 5.40 15.48
CA ILE A 180 -15.00 4.67 14.72
C ILE A 180 -14.31 5.62 13.73
N MET A 181 -15.07 6.51 13.08
CA MET A 181 -14.50 7.51 12.18
C MET A 181 -13.58 8.49 12.92
N GLU A 182 -13.96 8.93 14.13
CA GLU A 182 -13.09 9.72 15.00
C GLU A 182 -11.80 8.97 15.37
N ILE A 183 -11.90 7.67 15.66
CA ILE A 183 -10.73 6.83 15.97
C ILE A 183 -9.84 6.66 14.73
N LEU A 184 -10.42 6.47 13.54
CA LEU A 184 -9.69 6.32 12.28
C LEU A 184 -9.00 7.63 11.88
N ASP A 185 -9.63 8.80 12.07
CA ASP A 185 -8.98 10.10 11.84
C ASP A 185 -7.81 10.29 12.80
N ARG A 186 -7.98 9.93 14.09
CA ARG A 186 -6.90 9.96 15.06
C ARG A 186 -5.77 8.99 14.70
N LEU A 187 -6.11 7.77 14.23
CA LEU A 187 -5.13 6.81 13.75
C LEU A 187 -4.33 7.40 12.58
N GLN A 188 -5.03 7.93 11.58
CA GLN A 188 -4.41 8.51 10.39
C GLN A 188 -3.46 9.67 10.77
N ASN A 189 -3.87 10.56 11.66
CA ASN A 189 -3.04 11.67 12.11
C ASN A 189 -1.81 11.18 12.91
N TYR A 190 -2.00 10.21 13.80
CA TYR A 190 -0.91 9.65 14.60
C TYR A 190 0.09 8.86 13.75
N THR A 191 -0.38 8.12 12.74
CA THR A 191 0.48 7.43 11.76
C THR A 191 1.35 8.41 10.99
N ARG A 192 0.80 9.56 10.55
CA ARG A 192 1.59 10.59 9.87
C ARG A 192 2.69 11.17 10.76
N GLU A 193 2.37 11.46 12.02
CA GLU A 193 3.35 11.95 13.01
C GLU A 193 4.45 10.91 13.25
N HIS A 194 4.06 9.66 13.50
CA HIS A 194 5.00 8.56 13.70
C HIS A 194 5.96 8.37 12.52
N PHE A 195 5.46 8.32 11.28
CA PHE A 195 6.32 8.19 10.10
C PHE A 195 7.24 9.40 9.92
N SER A 196 6.75 10.61 10.18
CA SER A 196 7.59 11.82 10.13
C SER A 196 8.76 11.74 11.13
N ASP A 197 8.49 11.31 12.37
CA ASP A 197 9.51 11.18 13.41
C ASP A 197 10.51 10.07 13.08
N GLU A 198 10.04 8.94 12.54
CA GLU A 198 10.89 7.83 12.10
C GLU A 198 11.79 8.24 10.92
N GLU A 199 11.25 8.92 9.92
CA GLU A 199 11.98 9.43 8.77
C GLU A 199 13.03 10.47 9.17
N GLU A 200 12.70 11.37 10.11
CA GLU A 200 13.66 12.31 10.67
C GLU A 200 14.80 11.56 11.37
N TYR A 201 14.47 10.58 12.21
CA TYR A 201 15.47 9.75 12.90
C TYR A 201 16.36 8.97 11.92
N MET A 202 15.76 8.30 10.92
CA MET A 202 16.47 7.59 9.87
C MET A 202 17.44 8.51 9.12
N LYS A 203 17.02 9.74 8.83
CA LYS A 203 17.86 10.75 8.17
C LYS A 203 19.01 11.19 9.06
N GLU A 204 18.77 11.41 10.36
CA GLU A 204 19.81 11.79 11.33
C GLU A 204 20.92 10.74 11.43
N ILE A 205 20.55 9.46 11.44
CA ILE A 205 21.52 8.37 11.55
C ILE A 205 22.12 7.95 10.19
N GLY A 206 21.67 8.52 9.08
CA GLY A 206 22.12 8.17 7.73
C GLY A 206 21.69 6.77 7.29
N TYR A 207 20.49 6.35 7.67
CA TYR A 207 19.96 5.01 7.38
C TYR A 207 19.84 4.77 5.85
N PRO A 208 20.48 3.72 5.31
CA PRO A 208 20.62 3.55 3.86
C PRO A 208 19.32 3.23 3.11
N LYS A 209 18.28 2.75 3.81
CA LYS A 209 16.98 2.38 3.21
C LYS A 209 15.88 3.41 3.46
N LEU A 210 16.23 4.65 3.85
CA LEU A 210 15.27 5.73 4.11
C LEU A 210 14.29 5.92 2.94
N GLU A 211 14.80 6.00 1.72
CA GLU A 211 13.94 6.22 0.55
C GLU A 211 12.95 5.07 0.29
N GLU A 212 13.33 3.82 0.61
CA GLU A 212 12.44 2.65 0.50
C GLU A 212 11.31 2.73 1.54
N GLN A 213 11.63 3.03 2.80
CA GLN A 213 10.62 3.17 3.86
C GLN A 213 9.68 4.35 3.62
N MET A 214 10.18 5.51 3.20
CA MET A 214 9.35 6.67 2.87
C MET A 214 8.29 6.34 1.80
N ARG A 215 8.62 5.52 0.80
CA ARG A 215 7.64 5.09 -0.22
C ARG A 215 6.57 4.17 0.37
N ALA A 216 6.94 3.27 1.27
CA ALA A 216 5.98 2.40 1.96
C ALA A 216 5.05 3.24 2.87
N HIS A 217 5.59 4.22 3.58
CA HIS A 217 4.82 5.16 4.41
C HIS A 217 3.83 5.97 3.56
N GLU A 218 4.29 6.56 2.46
CA GLU A 218 3.45 7.33 1.53
C GLU A 218 2.32 6.46 0.97
N ALA A 219 2.63 5.24 0.52
CA ALA A 219 1.62 4.29 0.01
C ALA A 219 0.57 3.93 1.07
N PHE A 220 0.98 3.72 2.33
CA PHE A 220 0.04 3.41 3.41
C PHE A 220 -0.84 4.60 3.78
N ILE A 221 -0.27 5.81 3.83
CA ILE A 221 -1.05 7.04 4.07
C ILE A 221 -2.05 7.27 2.93
N ASP A 222 -1.63 7.08 1.68
CA ASP A 222 -2.52 7.21 0.52
C ASP A 222 -3.67 6.21 0.61
N LYS A 223 -3.38 4.94 0.91
CA LYS A 223 -4.43 3.92 1.15
C LYS A 223 -5.39 4.38 2.26
N LEU A 224 -4.86 4.84 3.39
CA LEU A 224 -5.65 5.34 4.52
C LEU A 224 -6.55 6.53 4.16
N VAL A 225 -6.12 7.43 3.29
CA VAL A 225 -6.90 8.60 2.83
C VAL A 225 -7.99 8.19 1.84
N HIS A 226 -7.76 7.14 1.06
CA HIS A 226 -8.70 6.66 0.02
C HIS A 226 -9.66 5.57 0.50
N ILE A 227 -9.59 5.17 1.78
CA ILE A 227 -10.68 4.46 2.47
C ILE A 227 -11.93 5.32 2.34
N ASP A 228 -12.83 4.92 1.44
CA ASP A 228 -14.00 5.70 1.07
C ASP A 228 -15.02 5.71 2.21
N MET A 229 -14.94 6.76 3.02
CA MET A 229 -15.85 6.98 4.13
C MET A 229 -17.31 7.17 3.67
N ASN A 230 -17.56 7.50 2.40
CA ASN A 230 -18.91 7.67 1.85
C ASN A 230 -19.52 6.37 1.33
N GLU A 231 -18.70 5.35 1.04
CA GLU A 231 -19.23 4.03 0.72
C GLU A 231 -19.82 3.34 1.94
N LEU A 232 -19.29 3.64 3.13
CA LEU A 232 -19.86 3.17 4.40
C LEU A 232 -21.34 3.59 4.54
N ASP A 233 -21.69 4.82 4.18
CA ASP A 233 -23.08 5.32 4.22
C ASP A 233 -24.02 4.61 3.23
N ALA A 234 -23.48 3.99 2.16
CA ALA A 234 -24.26 3.27 1.17
C ALA A 234 -24.45 1.78 1.49
N ILE A 235 -23.73 1.26 2.48
CA ILE A 235 -23.65 -0.18 2.82
C ILE A 235 -24.43 -0.45 4.12
N ASP A 236 -25.74 -0.22 4.13
CA ASP A 236 -26.58 -0.37 5.34
C ASP A 236 -26.53 -1.81 5.93
N ASP A 237 -26.28 -2.84 5.09
CA ASP A 237 -26.29 -4.25 5.50
C ASP A 237 -24.89 -4.90 5.69
N ASN A 238 -23.78 -4.19 5.38
CA ASN A 238 -22.42 -4.80 5.33
C ASN A 238 -21.29 -3.93 5.94
N GLN A 239 -21.64 -2.84 6.63
CA GLN A 239 -20.70 -1.91 7.27
C GLN A 239 -19.78 -2.60 8.31
N GLN A 240 -20.32 -3.51 9.12
CA GLN A 240 -19.55 -4.18 10.16
C GLN A 240 -18.44 -5.06 9.57
N ASP A 241 -18.75 -5.82 8.53
CA ASP A 241 -17.76 -6.65 7.82
C ASP A 241 -16.67 -5.81 7.17
N TYR A 242 -17.01 -4.62 6.65
CA TYR A 242 -16.02 -3.69 6.12
C TYR A 242 -15.06 -3.20 7.22
N LEU A 243 -15.59 -2.80 8.37
CA LEU A 243 -14.79 -2.31 9.47
C LEU A 243 -13.86 -3.40 10.03
N ILE A 244 -14.33 -4.63 10.13
CA ILE A 244 -13.51 -5.78 10.53
C ILE A 244 -12.35 -5.97 9.55
N ARG A 245 -12.62 -6.00 8.23
CA ARG A 245 -11.56 -6.11 7.21
C ARG A 245 -10.58 -4.95 7.27
N LEU A 246 -11.06 -3.73 7.47
CA LEU A 246 -10.20 -2.56 7.58
C LEU A 246 -9.26 -2.66 8.79
N ILE A 247 -9.78 -3.06 9.96
CA ILE A 247 -8.94 -3.23 11.15
C ILE A 247 -7.91 -4.35 10.95
N ASP A 248 -8.30 -5.47 10.35
CA ASP A 248 -7.37 -6.56 10.03
C ASP A 248 -6.27 -6.11 9.07
N PHE A 249 -6.63 -5.35 8.03
CA PHE A 249 -5.68 -4.71 7.12
C PHE A 249 -4.68 -3.81 7.87
N LEU A 250 -5.18 -2.89 8.72
CA LEU A 250 -4.34 -1.94 9.46
C LEU A 250 -3.38 -2.65 10.41
N LEU A 251 -3.89 -3.64 11.14
CA LEU A 251 -3.09 -4.41 12.09
C LEU A 251 -2.03 -5.26 11.37
N THR A 252 -2.43 -5.94 10.29
CA THR A 252 -1.54 -6.81 9.52
C THR A 252 -0.46 -5.99 8.80
N TRP A 253 -0.80 -4.81 8.25
CA TRP A 253 0.18 -3.93 7.62
C TRP A 253 1.18 -3.41 8.65
N LEU A 254 0.70 -2.85 9.77
CA LEU A 254 1.55 -2.32 10.83
C LEU A 254 2.49 -3.39 11.38
N SER A 255 1.95 -4.56 11.72
CA SER A 255 2.74 -5.66 12.31
C SER A 255 3.82 -6.13 11.34
N ASN A 256 3.50 -6.29 10.06
CA ASN A 256 4.47 -6.68 9.05
C ASN A 256 5.52 -5.60 8.78
N HIS A 257 5.10 -4.34 8.75
CA HIS A 257 5.99 -3.19 8.55
C HIS A 257 7.06 -3.15 9.66
N ILE A 258 6.63 -3.20 10.92
CA ILE A 258 7.54 -3.21 12.08
C ILE A 258 8.53 -4.38 11.98
N LEU A 259 8.03 -5.59 11.74
CA LEU A 259 8.85 -6.80 11.74
C LEU A 259 9.88 -6.83 10.59
N LYS A 260 9.49 -6.36 9.41
CA LYS A 260 10.30 -6.46 8.18
C LYS A 260 11.17 -5.22 7.96
N ALA A 261 10.67 -4.02 8.29
CA ALA A 261 11.30 -2.73 8.04
C ALA A 261 11.86 -2.09 9.32
N ASP A 262 11.02 -1.67 10.28
CA ASP A 262 11.44 -0.76 11.37
C ASP A 262 12.46 -1.39 12.31
N LYS A 263 12.38 -2.72 12.52
CA LYS A 263 13.41 -3.45 13.27
C LYS A 263 14.80 -3.36 12.63
N GLN A 264 14.91 -3.09 11.34
CA GLN A 264 16.20 -2.88 10.67
C GLN A 264 16.81 -1.52 11.02
N ILE A 265 15.99 -0.50 11.31
CA ILE A 265 16.46 0.80 11.81
C ILE A 265 17.18 0.59 13.14
N GLY A 266 16.55 -0.10 14.09
CA GLY A 266 17.16 -0.38 15.39
C GLY A 266 18.44 -1.22 15.30
N LYS A 267 18.48 -2.22 14.41
CA LYS A 267 19.70 -2.98 14.12
C LYS A 267 20.81 -2.07 13.58
N TYR A 268 20.50 -1.19 12.64
CA TYR A 268 21.47 -0.24 12.08
C TYR A 268 21.95 0.77 13.12
N ALA A 269 21.05 1.34 13.91
CA ALA A 269 21.36 2.23 15.03
C ALA A 269 22.29 1.57 16.07
N ALA A 270 22.15 0.27 16.31
CA ALA A 270 23.06 -0.47 17.17
C ALA A 270 24.48 -0.59 16.57
N THR A 271 24.61 -0.65 15.24
CA THR A 271 25.93 -0.73 14.58
C THR A 271 26.72 0.58 14.63
N ILE A 272 26.04 1.73 14.53
CA ILE A 272 26.69 3.05 14.60
C ILE A 272 27.14 3.38 16.03
N ASN A 273 26.35 2.97 17.04
CA ASN A 273 26.67 3.20 18.45
C ASN A 273 27.80 2.28 18.98
N GLN A 274 28.26 1.32 18.17
CA GLN A 274 29.37 0.41 18.46
C GLN A 274 30.67 0.79 17.73
N GLN A 275 30.69 1.90 16.98
CA GLN A 275 31.93 2.40 16.38
C GLN A 275 32.77 3.15 17.44
N PRO A 276 34.08 2.83 17.56
CA PRO A 276 34.96 3.35 18.62
C PRO A 276 35.26 4.84 18.52
#